data_AF-A0AA37LKZ6-F1
#
_entry.id   AF-A0AA37LKZ6-F1
#
_cell.length_a   1.000
_cell.length_b   1.000
_cell.length_c   1.000
_cell.angle_alpha   90.00
_cell.angle_beta   90.00
_cell.angle_gamma   90.00
#
_symmetry.space_group_name_H-M   'P 1'
#
loop_
_entity.id
_entity.type
_entity.pdbx_description
1 polymer ?
#
loop_
_entity_poly.entity_id
_entity_poly.type
_entity_poly.pdbx_seq_one_letter_code
_entity_poly.pdbx_strand_id
1 'polypeptide(L)'
;MFSTTLTTFLAASVGLVSAASIPIRDAGKSGSSSMTPHDAFSSSIGVLGCKIDVNRVAYWPSSVGCDDICVKVSNGDRSVNLLRIDQSGGAFDISYDAWNYLSTGQSATEAPTEGGGVPMNWEAVPASECKHLLKDGKLPLSAANSMNYLSSCLAQPESFVAKNHVLYNIQNSACTWGVDEVCNLDLAVSNQASCPSGLGSTKALTDLPVENIAYGTGKLSVAVQ
;
A
#
# COMPACT_ATOMS: atom_id res chain seq x y z
N MET A 1 42.23 -32.17 -70.26
CA MET A 1 40.81 -31.90 -70.01
C MET A 1 40.48 -32.33 -68.59
N PHE A 2 39.91 -31.42 -67.80
CA PHE A 2 39.30 -31.56 -66.45
C PHE A 2 40.25 -31.86 -65.27
N SER A 3 40.09 -31.30 -64.07
CA SER A 3 39.41 -30.09 -63.58
C SER A 3 39.88 -29.90 -62.13
N THR A 4 40.47 -28.76 -61.79
CA THR A 4 40.89 -28.42 -60.42
C THR A 4 39.67 -27.89 -59.66
N THR A 5 39.23 -28.55 -58.60
CA THR A 5 38.16 -28.04 -57.72
C THR A 5 38.79 -27.47 -56.45
N LEU A 6 38.77 -26.13 -56.34
CA LEU A 6 39.10 -25.40 -55.12
C LEU A 6 37.80 -25.17 -54.36
N THR A 7 37.65 -25.75 -53.17
CA THR A 7 36.47 -25.56 -52.33
C THR A 7 36.68 -24.34 -51.43
N THR A 8 35.97 -23.26 -51.72
CA THR A 8 35.96 -22.03 -50.93
C THR A 8 35.05 -22.20 -49.71
N PHE A 9 35.59 -22.10 -48.49
CA PHE A 9 34.79 -22.04 -47.26
C PHE A 9 34.33 -20.58 -47.03
N LEU A 10 33.02 -20.33 -47.12
CA LEU A 10 32.40 -19.10 -46.63
C LEU A 10 32.16 -19.24 -45.11
N ALA A 11 32.84 -18.43 -44.31
CA ALA A 11 32.51 -18.25 -42.90
C ALA A 11 31.43 -17.16 -42.77
N ALA A 12 30.21 -17.55 -42.37
CA ALA A 12 29.14 -16.62 -42.04
C ALA A 12 29.24 -16.24 -40.56
N SER A 13 29.71 -15.02 -40.26
CA SER A 13 29.70 -14.44 -38.92
C SER A 13 28.30 -13.87 -38.62
N VAL A 14 27.51 -14.60 -37.83
CA VAL A 14 26.22 -14.11 -37.31
C VAL A 14 26.50 -13.22 -36.09
N GLY A 15 26.40 -11.91 -36.26
CA GLY A 15 26.44 -10.96 -35.16
C GLY A 15 25.14 -11.03 -34.35
N LEU A 16 25.23 -11.45 -33.09
CA LEU A 16 24.12 -11.38 -32.14
C LEU A 16 23.90 -9.92 -31.75
N VAL A 17 22.88 -9.30 -32.35
CA VAL A 17 22.36 -8.00 -31.88
C VAL A 17 21.60 -8.29 -30.58
N SER A 18 22.23 -8.01 -29.43
CA SER A 18 21.50 -7.98 -28.16
C SER A 18 20.48 -6.85 -28.22
N ALA A 19 19.21 -7.19 -28.42
CA ALA A 19 18.11 -6.28 -28.14
C ALA A 19 18.10 -6.05 -26.63
N ALA A 20 18.77 -4.99 -26.17
CA ALA A 20 18.55 -4.47 -24.84
C ALA A 20 17.09 -4.02 -24.79
N SER A 21 16.26 -4.76 -24.06
CA SER A 21 14.91 -4.34 -23.71
C SER A 21 15.03 -3.04 -22.93
N ILE A 22 14.67 -1.93 -23.57
CA ILE A 22 14.46 -0.66 -22.86
C ILE A 22 13.29 -0.93 -21.92
N PRO A 23 13.45 -0.86 -20.59
CA PRO A 23 12.32 -1.02 -19.69
C PRO A 23 11.32 0.07 -20.05
N ILE A 24 10.12 -0.36 -20.43
CA ILE A 24 8.98 0.54 -20.55
C ILE A 24 8.86 1.18 -19.16
N ARG A 25 9.21 2.46 -19.06
CA ARG A 25 8.92 3.26 -17.87
C ARG A 25 7.41 3.30 -17.77
N ASP A 26 6.86 2.47 -16.89
CA ASP A 26 5.44 2.35 -16.62
C ASP A 26 4.99 3.70 -16.05
N ALA A 27 4.51 4.58 -16.95
CA ALA A 27 4.31 6.00 -16.66
C ALA A 27 3.28 6.15 -15.54
N GLY A 28 3.74 6.57 -14.36
CA GLY A 28 2.90 6.78 -13.17
C GLY A 28 2.89 5.64 -12.15
N LYS A 29 3.63 4.53 -12.37
CA LYS A 29 3.78 3.46 -11.37
C LYS A 29 5.14 3.43 -10.69
N SER A 30 6.02 4.37 -10.98
CA SER A 30 7.27 4.54 -10.24
C SER A 30 7.76 5.97 -10.36
N GLY A 31 8.63 6.38 -9.45
CA GLY A 31 9.20 7.72 -9.46
C GLY A 31 10.20 7.94 -8.34
N SER A 32 10.64 9.19 -8.23
CA SER A 32 11.36 9.70 -7.09
C SER A 32 10.58 10.88 -6.52
N SER A 33 10.46 10.95 -5.20
CA SER A 33 9.69 12.00 -4.53
C SER A 33 10.32 12.34 -3.19
N SER A 34 10.04 13.55 -2.72
CA SER A 34 10.44 14.01 -1.40
C SER A 34 9.51 13.40 -0.36
N MET A 35 9.93 12.30 0.27
CA MET A 35 9.13 11.57 1.26
C MET A 35 9.21 12.23 2.62
N THR A 36 8.08 12.49 3.26
CA THR A 36 8.03 13.06 4.61
C THR A 36 7.47 12.05 5.64
N PRO A 37 7.85 12.18 6.93
CA PRO A 37 7.33 11.31 7.98
C PRO A 37 5.89 11.68 8.35
N HIS A 38 4.99 10.70 8.37
CA HIS A 38 3.61 10.83 8.85
C HIS A 38 3.44 10.08 10.16
N ASP A 39 3.25 10.79 11.27
CA ASP A 39 3.21 10.21 12.62
C ASP A 39 1.81 9.80 13.08
N ALA A 40 0.76 10.37 12.48
CA ALA A 40 -0.64 10.02 12.77
C ALA A 40 -1.21 9.05 11.73
N PHE A 41 -1.71 7.89 12.13
CA PHE A 41 -2.40 6.98 11.21
C PHE A 41 -3.70 7.60 10.69
N SER A 42 -3.98 7.42 9.39
CA SER A 42 -5.26 7.70 8.74
C SER A 42 -5.47 6.87 7.48
N SER A 43 -6.73 6.79 7.03
CA SER A 43 -7.09 6.18 5.75
C SER A 43 -8.33 6.81 5.14
N SER A 44 -8.18 7.45 3.99
CA SER A 44 -9.26 8.04 3.18
C SER A 44 -10.15 7.01 2.48
N ILE A 45 -9.70 5.75 2.35
CA ILE A 45 -10.51 4.66 1.81
C ILE A 45 -11.14 3.77 2.90
N GLY A 46 -10.94 4.12 4.16
CA GLY A 46 -11.55 3.43 5.30
C GLY A 46 -10.87 2.11 5.67
N VAL A 47 -9.58 1.94 5.40
CA VAL A 47 -8.81 0.79 5.90
C VAL A 47 -8.64 0.92 7.42
N LEU A 48 -8.85 -0.19 8.13
CA LEU A 48 -8.84 -0.22 9.59
C LEU A 48 -7.43 -0.45 10.13
N GLY A 49 -6.88 0.53 10.85
CA GLY A 49 -5.52 0.49 11.38
C GLY A 49 -5.30 -0.67 12.34
N CYS A 50 -6.31 -1.04 13.13
CA CYS A 50 -6.23 -2.16 14.06
C CYS A 50 -6.17 -3.54 13.38
N LYS A 51 -6.21 -3.59 12.04
CA LYS A 51 -6.19 -4.82 11.24
C LYS A 51 -4.98 -4.90 10.29
N ILE A 52 -4.08 -3.93 10.33
CA ILE A 52 -2.87 -3.85 9.50
C ILE A 52 -1.66 -3.41 10.32
N ASP A 53 -0.46 -3.47 9.73
CA ASP A 53 0.71 -2.80 10.28
C ASP A 53 0.71 -1.30 9.90
N VAL A 54 0.35 -0.44 10.86
CA VAL A 54 0.28 1.02 10.65
C VAL A 54 1.65 1.69 10.51
N ASN A 55 2.74 0.98 10.80
CA ASN A 55 4.13 1.42 10.57
C ASN A 55 4.61 1.15 9.14
N ARG A 56 3.71 0.67 8.27
CA ARG A 56 3.98 0.35 6.85
C ARG A 56 2.89 0.92 5.95
N VAL A 57 2.65 2.23 6.03
CA VAL A 57 1.60 2.94 5.30
C VAL A 57 2.18 4.07 4.44
N ALA A 58 1.59 4.28 3.26
CA ALA A 58 1.87 5.38 2.34
C ALA A 58 0.64 6.27 2.12
N TYR A 59 0.86 7.58 2.12
CA TYR A 59 -0.13 8.67 2.04
C TYR A 59 0.22 9.53 0.81
N TRP A 60 -0.30 9.17 -0.35
CA TRP A 60 0.10 9.78 -1.64
C TRP A 60 -0.76 10.99 -1.97
N PRO A 61 -0.31 11.94 -2.80
CA PRO A 61 -1.13 13.11 -3.15
C PRO A 61 -2.32 12.75 -4.05
N SER A 62 -2.28 11.59 -4.70
CA SER A 62 -3.32 11.09 -5.61
C SER A 62 -4.20 10.04 -4.96
N SER A 63 -5.47 10.00 -5.40
CA SER A 63 -6.47 9.02 -4.96
C SER A 63 -5.96 7.57 -5.04
N VAL A 64 -6.28 6.78 -4.02
CA VAL A 64 -5.95 5.35 -3.96
C VAL A 64 -6.76 4.58 -5.00
N GLY A 65 -6.10 3.73 -5.80
CA GLY A 65 -6.75 2.86 -6.78
C GLY A 65 -7.08 1.49 -6.21
N CYS A 66 -7.55 0.59 -7.08
CA CYS A 66 -8.03 -0.75 -6.70
C CYS A 66 -6.97 -1.86 -6.86
N ASP A 67 -5.84 -1.55 -7.51
CA ASP A 67 -4.76 -2.49 -7.84
C ASP A 67 -3.37 -2.01 -7.39
N ASP A 68 -3.23 -0.72 -7.06
CA ASP A 68 -1.98 -0.06 -6.68
C ASP A 68 -1.90 0.21 -5.17
N ILE A 69 -2.52 -0.66 -4.38
CA ILE A 69 -2.54 -0.58 -2.91
C ILE A 69 -1.21 -0.94 -2.25
N CYS A 70 -0.25 -1.46 -3.01
CA CYS A 70 1.07 -1.84 -2.54
C CYS A 70 2.14 -1.06 -3.28
N VAL A 71 2.98 -0.37 -2.53
CA VAL A 71 4.13 0.36 -3.07
C VAL A 71 5.39 -0.09 -2.35
N LYS A 72 6.49 -0.20 -3.08
CA LYS A 72 7.81 -0.35 -2.51
C LYS A 72 8.50 1.00 -2.54
N VAL A 73 9.04 1.43 -1.40
CA VAL A 73 9.82 2.66 -1.26
C VAL A 73 11.24 2.29 -0.89
N SER A 74 12.21 2.97 -1.48
CA SER A 74 13.64 2.68 -1.30
C SER A 74 14.49 3.93 -1.15
N ASN A 75 15.52 3.82 -0.32
CA ASN A 75 16.53 4.83 -0.12
C ASN A 75 17.91 4.16 0.02
N GLY A 76 18.75 4.33 -1.00
CA GLY A 76 20.00 3.58 -1.12
C GLY A 76 19.75 2.07 -1.28
N ASP A 77 20.32 1.28 -0.38
CA ASP A 77 20.23 -0.17 -0.32
C ASP A 77 19.03 -0.69 0.49
N ARG A 78 18.29 0.21 1.17
CA ARG A 78 17.13 -0.13 1.99
C ARG A 78 15.84 0.04 1.22
N SER A 79 14.90 -0.87 1.47
CA SER A 79 13.53 -0.77 0.95
C SER A 79 12.51 -1.35 1.91
N VAL A 80 11.29 -0.83 1.86
CA VAL A 80 10.12 -1.38 2.54
C VAL A 80 8.93 -1.38 1.59
N ASN A 81 8.04 -2.35 1.78
CA ASN A 81 6.73 -2.36 1.15
C ASN A 81 5.73 -1.67 2.08
N LEU A 82 4.86 -0.86 1.52
CA LEU A 82 3.88 -0.03 2.23
C LEU A 82 2.50 -0.19 1.60
N LEU A 83 1.47 -0.16 2.45
CA LEU A 83 0.08 -0.06 2.02
C LEU A 83 -0.23 1.39 1.63
N ARG A 84 -0.52 1.64 0.36
CA ARG A 84 -1.02 2.94 -0.11
C ARG A 84 -2.54 2.97 0.09
N ILE A 85 -2.96 3.52 1.21
CA ILE A 85 -4.35 3.47 1.68
C ILE A 85 -4.86 4.84 2.12
N ASP A 86 -4.07 5.88 1.89
CA ASP A 86 -4.50 7.23 2.17
C ASP A 86 -4.03 8.21 1.10
N GLN A 87 -4.75 9.32 1.05
CA GLN A 87 -4.47 10.46 0.21
C GLN A 87 -4.00 11.59 1.13
N SER A 88 -2.81 12.12 0.87
CA SER A 88 -2.31 13.31 1.53
C SER A 88 -2.93 14.58 0.93
N GLY A 89 -2.73 15.71 1.61
CA GLY A 89 -3.07 17.04 1.09
C GLY A 89 -2.15 17.57 -0.03
N GLY A 90 -1.31 16.72 -0.64
CA GLY A 90 -0.41 17.10 -1.73
C GLY A 90 1.05 16.65 -1.59
N ALA A 91 1.40 15.96 -0.51
CA ALA A 91 2.74 15.45 -0.24
C ALA A 91 2.85 13.94 -0.50
N PHE A 92 4.07 13.42 -0.57
CA PHE A 92 4.28 11.98 -0.50
C PHE A 92 4.73 11.68 0.93
N ASP A 93 3.82 11.16 1.74
CA ASP A 93 4.14 10.86 3.14
C ASP A 93 4.11 9.35 3.36
N ILE A 94 4.95 8.88 4.27
CA ILE A 94 4.96 7.49 4.69
C ILE A 94 4.98 7.45 6.22
N SER A 95 4.44 6.38 6.80
CA SER A 95 4.43 6.17 8.25
C SER A 95 5.81 6.47 8.87
N TYR A 96 5.83 7.19 9.98
CA TYR A 96 7.06 7.72 10.59
C TYR A 96 8.14 6.64 10.78
N ASP A 97 7.77 5.42 11.21
CA ASP A 97 8.71 4.30 11.32
C ASP A 97 9.38 3.96 9.98
N ALA A 98 8.60 3.82 8.90
CA ALA A 98 9.11 3.54 7.57
C ALA A 98 10.07 4.64 7.10
N TRP A 99 9.71 5.91 7.32
CA TRP A 99 10.57 7.04 6.99
C TRP A 99 11.87 7.01 7.79
N ASN A 100 11.82 6.73 9.09
CA ASN A 100 12.99 6.68 9.96
C ASN A 100 13.91 5.51 9.57
N TYR A 101 13.36 4.33 9.32
CA TYR A 101 14.11 3.16 8.86
C TYR A 101 14.78 3.40 7.52
N LEU A 102 14.05 3.93 6.53
CA LEU A 102 14.61 4.25 5.22
C LEU A 102 15.65 5.37 5.28
N SER A 103 15.58 6.27 6.26
CA SER A 103 16.55 7.36 6.41
C SER A 103 17.79 6.91 7.18
N THR A 104 17.62 6.18 8.29
CA THR A 104 18.69 5.90 9.28
C THR A 104 19.06 4.43 9.45
N GLY A 105 18.15 3.51 9.12
CA GLY A 105 18.32 2.07 9.26
C GLY A 105 17.76 1.53 10.58
N GLN A 106 17.12 2.39 11.38
CA GLN A 106 16.57 2.07 12.70
C GLN A 106 15.06 2.35 12.75
N SER A 107 14.32 1.60 13.57
CA SER A 107 12.91 1.92 13.85
C SER A 107 12.79 3.28 14.54
N ALA A 108 11.70 4.00 14.30
CA ALA A 108 11.39 5.23 15.02
C ALA A 108 11.14 4.98 16.52
N THR A 109 10.75 3.76 16.92
CA THR A 109 10.61 3.40 18.34
C THR A 109 11.95 3.16 19.03
N GLU A 110 13.00 2.83 18.28
CA GLU A 110 14.33 2.49 18.80
C GLU A 110 15.27 3.69 18.79
N ALA A 111 15.36 4.39 17.65
CA ALA A 111 16.21 5.56 17.46
C ALA A 111 15.45 6.62 16.62
N PRO A 112 14.50 7.34 17.23
CA PRO A 112 13.74 8.37 16.53
C PRO A 112 14.66 9.48 16.04
N THR A 113 14.43 9.92 14.80
CA THR A 113 15.04 11.12 14.24
C THR A 113 13.98 12.10 13.76
N GLU A 114 14.32 13.37 13.75
CA GLU A 114 13.50 14.44 13.21
C GLU A 114 14.08 14.92 11.88
N GLY A 115 13.21 15.29 10.96
CA GLY A 115 13.56 15.80 9.64
C GLY A 115 12.33 16.18 8.83
N GLY A 116 12.44 16.05 7.51
CA GLY A 116 11.35 16.34 6.59
C GLY A 116 11.53 15.56 5.29
N GLY A 117 11.30 16.23 4.18
CA GLY A 117 11.42 15.63 2.86
C GLY A 117 12.80 15.02 2.57
N VAL A 118 12.85 13.71 2.32
CA VAL A 118 14.03 12.99 1.85
C VAL A 118 13.74 12.43 0.46
N PRO A 119 14.60 12.66 -0.55
CA PRO A 119 14.42 12.06 -1.86
C PRO A 119 14.51 10.53 -1.78
N MET A 120 13.42 9.84 -2.09
CA MET A 120 13.35 8.38 -2.12
C MET A 120 12.73 7.91 -3.44
N ASN A 121 13.10 6.70 -3.87
CA ASN A 121 12.48 6.08 -5.04
C ASN A 121 11.28 5.25 -4.60
N TRP A 122 10.25 5.22 -5.42
CA TRP A 122 9.08 4.39 -5.19
C TRP A 122 8.64 3.69 -6.47
N GLU A 123 8.00 2.53 -6.31
CA GLU A 123 7.35 1.78 -7.37
C GLU A 123 6.06 1.13 -6.82
N ALA A 124 4.97 1.21 -7.58
CA ALA A 124 3.79 0.40 -7.35
C ALA A 124 4.13 -1.03 -7.75
N VAL A 125 3.91 -1.96 -6.83
CA VAL A 125 4.23 -3.38 -6.99
C VAL A 125 2.96 -4.21 -6.85
N PRO A 126 2.95 -5.48 -7.30
CA PRO A 126 1.80 -6.35 -7.11
C PRO A 126 1.38 -6.41 -5.63
N ALA A 127 0.07 -6.32 -5.37
CA ALA A 127 -0.48 -6.34 -4.01
C ALA A 127 -0.04 -7.56 -3.18
N SER A 128 0.31 -8.67 -3.83
CA SER A 128 0.88 -9.86 -3.18
C SER A 128 2.17 -9.58 -2.42
N GLU A 129 2.96 -8.58 -2.79
CA GLU A 129 4.17 -8.21 -2.05
C GLU A 129 3.83 -7.61 -0.67
N CYS A 130 2.68 -6.94 -0.54
CA CYS A 130 2.18 -6.42 0.74
C CYS A 130 1.31 -7.43 1.50
N LYS A 131 1.22 -8.70 1.06
CA LYS A 131 0.37 -9.70 1.74
C LYS A 131 0.72 -9.87 3.22
N HIS A 132 1.99 -9.71 3.58
CA HIS A 132 2.44 -9.78 4.97
C HIS A 132 1.94 -8.63 5.85
N LEU A 133 1.45 -7.53 5.26
CA LEU A 133 0.84 -6.40 5.94
C LEU A 133 -0.67 -6.54 6.11
N LEU A 134 -1.26 -7.59 5.52
CA LEU A 134 -2.71 -7.84 5.49
C LEU A 134 -3.06 -9.15 6.19
N LYS A 135 -4.05 -9.12 7.07
CA LYS A 135 -4.61 -10.35 7.64
C LYS A 135 -5.31 -11.17 6.55
N ASP A 136 -4.92 -12.44 6.42
CA ASP A 136 -5.43 -13.38 5.41
C ASP A 136 -5.30 -12.88 3.96
N GLY A 137 -4.43 -11.89 3.72
CA GLY A 137 -4.28 -11.25 2.40
C GLY A 137 -5.47 -10.40 1.94
N LYS A 138 -6.40 -10.05 2.84
CA LYS A 138 -7.58 -9.23 2.53
C LYS A 138 -7.44 -7.82 3.07
N LEU A 139 -7.88 -6.83 2.30
CA LEU A 139 -7.92 -5.44 2.71
C LEU A 139 -9.08 -5.22 3.72
N PRO A 140 -8.79 -4.83 4.98
CA PRO A 140 -9.80 -4.68 6.01
C PRO A 140 -10.43 -3.29 5.98
N LEU A 141 -11.68 -3.21 5.54
CA LEU A 141 -12.37 -1.96 5.29
C LEU A 141 -13.51 -1.73 6.29
N SER A 142 -13.74 -0.47 6.66
CA SER A 142 -14.92 -0.04 7.43
C SER A 142 -16.19 -0.18 6.61
N ALA A 143 -17.09 -1.08 7.02
CA ALA A 143 -18.38 -1.26 6.38
C ALA A 143 -19.21 0.02 6.29
N ALA A 144 -19.07 0.93 7.26
CA ALA A 144 -19.81 2.18 7.32
C ALA A 144 -19.20 3.27 6.43
N ASN A 145 -17.87 3.29 6.26
CA ASN A 145 -17.17 4.45 5.69
C ASN A 145 -16.33 4.15 4.43
N SER A 146 -16.25 2.91 3.96
CA SER A 146 -15.47 2.56 2.75
C SER A 146 -16.31 2.35 1.48
N MET A 147 -17.64 2.45 1.55
CA MET A 147 -18.53 1.93 0.50
C MET A 147 -18.35 2.60 -0.87
N ASN A 148 -18.04 3.90 -0.92
CA ASN A 148 -17.78 4.60 -2.19
C ASN A 148 -16.54 4.06 -2.90
N TYR A 149 -15.46 3.83 -2.15
CA TYR A 149 -14.23 3.22 -2.67
C TYR A 149 -14.49 1.77 -3.09
N LEU A 150 -15.07 0.96 -2.20
CA LEU A 150 -15.29 -0.46 -2.47
C LEU A 150 -16.21 -0.68 -3.67
N SER A 151 -17.33 0.05 -3.79
CA SER A 151 -18.23 -0.07 -4.95
C SER A 151 -17.53 0.26 -6.27
N SER A 152 -16.63 1.25 -6.26
CA SER A 152 -15.82 1.63 -7.44
C SER A 152 -14.80 0.55 -7.82
N CYS A 153 -14.25 -0.16 -6.83
CA CYS A 153 -13.39 -1.32 -7.08
C CYS A 153 -14.16 -2.56 -7.51
N LEU A 154 -15.35 -2.81 -6.97
CA LEU A 154 -16.20 -3.93 -7.39
C LEU A 154 -16.67 -3.79 -8.84
N ALA A 155 -16.79 -2.56 -9.36
CA ALA A 155 -17.00 -2.30 -10.79
C ALA A 155 -15.78 -2.66 -11.68
N GLN A 156 -14.62 -2.94 -11.06
CA GLN A 156 -13.40 -3.43 -11.69
C GLN A 156 -13.12 -4.85 -11.16
N PRO A 157 -13.87 -5.87 -11.62
CA PRO A 157 -13.91 -7.19 -10.99
C PRO A 157 -12.56 -7.92 -10.98
N GLU A 158 -11.66 -7.53 -11.89
CA GLU A 158 -10.33 -8.11 -11.96
C GLU A 158 -9.33 -7.53 -10.95
N SER A 159 -9.66 -6.39 -10.34
CA SER A 159 -8.79 -5.70 -9.40
C SER A 159 -8.55 -6.49 -8.11
N PHE A 160 -7.41 -6.24 -7.47
CA PHE A 160 -7.03 -6.87 -6.21
C PHE A 160 -8.11 -6.65 -5.15
N VAL A 161 -8.57 -5.40 -4.97
CA VAL A 161 -9.53 -5.05 -3.92
C VAL A 161 -10.89 -5.70 -4.16
N ALA A 162 -11.36 -5.77 -5.41
CA ALA A 162 -12.61 -6.47 -5.72
C ALA A 162 -12.59 -7.94 -5.27
N LYS A 163 -11.43 -8.61 -5.40
CA LYS A 163 -11.23 -10.01 -5.05
C LYS A 163 -10.81 -10.24 -3.59
N ASN A 164 -10.17 -9.27 -2.95
CA ASN A 164 -9.46 -9.44 -1.68
C ASN A 164 -9.79 -8.32 -0.69
N HIS A 165 -11.05 -8.23 -0.28
CA HIS A 165 -11.49 -7.33 0.78
C HIS A 165 -12.28 -8.08 1.86
N VAL A 166 -12.43 -7.42 3.00
CA VAL A 166 -13.34 -7.82 4.07
C VAL A 166 -13.89 -6.56 4.71
N LEU A 167 -15.20 -6.54 4.97
CA LEU A 167 -15.88 -5.44 5.65
C LEU A 167 -16.03 -5.76 7.12
N TYR A 168 -15.70 -4.80 7.99
CA TYR A 168 -15.93 -4.89 9.42
C TYR A 168 -16.89 -3.81 9.90
N ASN A 169 -17.67 -4.09 10.95
CA ASN A 169 -18.56 -3.12 11.60
C ASN A 169 -17.81 -2.16 12.53
N ILE A 170 -16.61 -1.73 12.14
CA ILE A 170 -15.80 -0.73 12.83
C ILE A 170 -15.97 0.59 12.09
N GLN A 171 -16.33 1.64 12.81
CA GLN A 171 -16.80 2.90 12.24
C GLN A 171 -15.64 3.75 11.72
N ASN A 172 -14.53 3.89 12.44
CA ASN A 172 -13.42 4.77 12.02
C ASN A 172 -12.11 4.01 11.83
N SER A 173 -11.18 4.61 11.06
CA SER A 173 -9.92 3.95 10.72
C SER A 173 -9.00 3.75 11.94
N ALA A 174 -9.09 4.61 12.95
CA ALA A 174 -8.42 4.46 14.25
C ALA A 174 -9.03 3.39 15.17
N CYS A 175 -10.12 2.72 14.76
CA CYS A 175 -10.78 1.64 15.51
C CYS A 175 -11.22 2.02 16.94
N THR A 176 -11.76 3.22 17.14
CA THR A 176 -12.26 3.66 18.45
C THR A 176 -13.76 3.43 18.63
N TRP A 177 -14.49 3.20 17.53
CA TRP A 177 -15.94 3.03 17.52
C TRP A 177 -16.37 1.84 16.66
N GLY A 178 -17.36 1.09 17.13
CA GLY A 178 -18.00 -0.01 16.41
C GLY A 178 -17.91 -1.35 17.14
N VAL A 179 -18.02 -2.42 16.37
CA VAL A 179 -17.95 -3.81 16.82
C VAL A 179 -17.01 -4.57 15.89
N ASP A 180 -16.07 -5.32 16.46
CA ASP A 180 -15.19 -6.18 15.68
C ASP A 180 -15.92 -7.44 15.18
N GLU A 181 -16.75 -7.25 14.16
CA GLU A 181 -17.51 -8.31 13.48
C GLU A 181 -17.44 -8.10 11.96
N VAL A 182 -17.45 -9.20 11.22
CA VAL A 182 -17.44 -9.17 9.75
C VAL A 182 -18.85 -8.89 9.25
N CYS A 183 -18.96 -8.00 8.28
CA CYS A 183 -20.20 -7.68 7.57
C CYS A 183 -20.23 -8.35 6.19
N ASN A 184 -21.44 -8.59 5.68
CA ASN A 184 -21.66 -9.10 4.33
C ASN A 184 -22.20 -8.00 3.41
N LEU A 185 -21.74 -7.97 2.16
CA LEU A 185 -22.22 -7.04 1.14
C LEU A 185 -22.86 -7.82 -0.01
N ASP A 186 -24.09 -7.44 -0.35
CA ASP A 186 -24.76 -7.89 -1.57
C ASP A 186 -25.30 -6.65 -2.30
N LEU A 187 -24.57 -6.22 -3.33
CA LEU A 187 -24.93 -5.05 -4.13
C LEU A 187 -26.20 -5.23 -4.98
N ALA A 188 -26.68 -6.47 -5.15
CA ALA A 188 -27.98 -6.70 -5.79
C ALA A 188 -29.14 -6.38 -4.84
N VAL A 189 -28.89 -6.32 -3.53
CA VAL A 189 -29.88 -6.04 -2.49
C VAL A 189 -29.75 -4.62 -1.95
N SER A 190 -28.53 -4.17 -1.66
CA SER A 190 -28.27 -2.87 -1.01
C SER A 190 -26.88 -2.32 -1.32
N ASN A 191 -26.75 -1.00 -1.34
CA ASN A 191 -25.45 -0.31 -1.36
C ASN A 191 -24.79 -0.21 0.03
N GLN A 192 -25.41 -0.79 1.06
CA GLN A 192 -24.90 -0.87 2.43
C GLN A 192 -24.66 -2.32 2.83
N ALA A 193 -23.59 -2.56 3.58
CA ALA A 193 -23.31 -3.87 4.13
C ALA A 193 -24.28 -4.22 5.28
N SER A 194 -24.58 -5.50 5.41
CA SER A 194 -25.33 -6.07 6.52
C SER A 194 -24.36 -6.60 7.58
N CYS A 195 -24.48 -6.14 8.81
CA CYS A 195 -23.63 -6.52 9.94
C CYS A 195 -24.49 -7.18 11.04
N PRO A 196 -23.98 -8.20 11.77
CA PRO A 196 -24.74 -8.91 12.80
C PRO A 196 -25.38 -8.01 13.87
N SER A 197 -24.65 -6.98 14.32
CA SER A 197 -25.11 -6.02 15.33
C SER A 197 -25.83 -4.80 14.73
N GLY A 198 -26.09 -4.81 13.41
CA GLY A 198 -26.54 -3.65 12.65
C GLY A 198 -25.39 -2.72 12.25
N LEU A 199 -25.46 -2.16 11.05
CA LEU A 199 -24.43 -1.27 10.52
C LEU A 199 -24.37 0.05 11.32
N GLY A 200 -23.16 0.58 11.54
CA GLY A 200 -22.97 1.93 12.08
C GLY A 200 -23.06 2.01 13.61
N SER A 201 -22.70 0.92 14.30
CA SER A 201 -22.57 0.92 15.75
C SER A 201 -21.60 2.01 16.23
N THR A 202 -22.00 2.75 17.27
CA THR A 202 -21.17 3.76 17.96
C THR A 202 -20.67 3.27 19.31
N LYS A 203 -20.65 1.95 19.52
CA LYS A 203 -20.09 1.34 20.73
C LYS A 203 -18.60 1.69 20.82
N ALA A 204 -18.13 2.13 21.98
CA ALA A 204 -16.70 2.34 22.20
C ALA A 204 -15.94 1.01 22.01
N LEU A 205 -14.93 1.04 21.15
CA LEU A 205 -14.02 -0.07 20.90
C LEU A 205 -12.68 0.27 21.57
N THR A 206 -12.23 -0.55 22.50
CA THR A 206 -11.11 -0.23 23.41
C THR A 206 -10.06 -1.34 23.52
N ASP A 207 -10.36 -2.50 22.94
CA ASP A 207 -9.54 -3.70 22.93
C ASP A 207 -8.62 -3.81 21.70
N LEU A 208 -8.79 -2.92 20.72
CA LEU A 208 -8.04 -2.88 19.47
C LEU A 208 -7.46 -1.48 19.17
N PRO A 209 -6.65 -0.91 20.08
CA PRO A 209 -6.10 0.42 19.87
C PRO A 209 -5.17 0.45 18.66
N VAL A 210 -5.26 1.53 17.88
CA VAL A 210 -4.25 1.88 16.89
C VAL A 210 -3.23 2.78 17.55
N GLU A 211 -1.95 2.49 17.39
CA GLU A 211 -0.88 3.25 18.03
C GLU A 211 -0.01 3.97 17.01
N ASN A 212 0.14 5.27 17.23
CA ASN A 212 1.05 6.17 16.52
C ASN A 212 2.38 6.23 17.27
N ILE A 213 3.47 6.42 16.53
CA ILE A 213 4.76 6.77 17.13
C ILE A 213 4.84 8.29 17.15
N ALA A 214 4.77 8.90 18.33
CA ALA A 214 4.86 10.34 18.50
C ALA A 214 6.20 10.85 17.95
N TYR A 215 6.11 11.78 17.01
CA TYR A 215 7.23 12.27 16.22
C TYR A 215 8.42 12.72 17.08
N GLY A 216 9.63 12.29 16.71
CA GLY A 216 10.88 12.64 17.41
C GLY A 216 11.08 11.97 18.79
N THR A 217 10.09 11.24 19.31
CA THR A 217 10.15 10.74 20.70
C THR A 217 10.31 9.23 20.84
N GLY A 218 9.91 8.46 19.82
CA GLY A 218 9.84 7.00 19.87
C GLY A 218 8.75 6.45 20.80
N LYS A 219 7.92 7.31 21.40
CA LYS A 219 6.83 6.91 22.30
C LYS A 219 5.56 6.59 21.54
N LEU A 220 4.86 5.56 21.97
CA LEU A 220 3.56 5.20 21.43
C LEU A 220 2.45 6.09 22.02
N SER A 221 1.47 6.42 21.18
CA SER A 221 0.26 7.15 21.56
C SER A 221 -0.94 6.59 20.81
N VAL A 222 -2.08 6.48 21.48
CA VAL A 222 -3.30 5.97 20.84
C VAL A 222 -3.77 6.96 19.78
N ALA A 223 -3.99 6.48 18.57
CA ALA A 223 -4.59 7.24 17.49
C ALA A 223 -6.06 7.54 17.83
N VAL A 224 -6.46 8.79 17.63
CA VAL A 224 -7.85 9.25 17.83
C VAL A 224 -8.30 9.95 16.55
N GLN A 225 -9.54 9.64 16.11
CA GLN A 225 -10.15 10.17 14.89
C GLN A 225 -11.65 10.35 15.06
#